data_AF-A0A103Y7U4-F1
#
_entry.id   AF-A0A103Y7U4-F1
#
_cell.length_a   1.000
_cell.length_b   1.000
_cell.length_c   1.000
_cell.angle_alpha   90.00
_cell.angle_beta   90.00
_cell.angle_gamma   90.00
#
_symmetry.space_group_name_H-M   'P 1'
#
loop_
_entity.id
_entity.type
_entity.pdbx_description
1 polymer ?
#
loop_
_entity_poly.entity_id
_entity_poly.type
_entity_poly.pdbx_seq_one_letter_code
_entity_poly.pdbx_strand_id
1 'polypeptide(L)'
;MEEGPKSVIKSGEVEVMDGSDIMELVENDKVFSNFVDHKFRDLDRDCDGHLSVKELQPAVADIGAALGLPAQGTSADSDHIYAEVLSEFTHGKDGKVSKTEFKKVLSDFLIGMAAGLKRDPIVILRIDGEDLLEFIDGPSFEPEMMSIFSEIDLPNGSLTDYINKAFEKLTVDKGMPPSCGVGQDQPVSQDTFLVEFRKVAETVAQRLKEQPVIVAHSENTFDGTGIRRLLSNKFELEKMDQVIGESCKMFDMDDGKLVKEEEFKKLLVELLGSIMLQLEGNPISVSTNSVVHEPLTSASTLLQPSSM
;
A
#
# COMPACT_ATOMS: atom_id res chain seq x y z
N MET A 1 4.60 -30.40 -5.42
CA MET A 1 4.03 -29.07 -5.17
C MET A 1 5.08 -28.34 -4.37
N GLU A 2 6.00 -27.67 -5.07
CA GLU A 2 6.91 -26.75 -4.42
C GLU A 2 6.13 -25.46 -4.18
N GLU A 3 6.03 -25.04 -2.91
CA GLU A 3 5.64 -23.68 -2.61
C GLU A 3 6.72 -22.76 -3.21
N GLY A 4 6.30 -21.78 -4.03
CA GLY A 4 7.19 -20.70 -4.44
C GLY A 4 7.77 -20.00 -3.20
N PRO A 5 8.92 -19.32 -3.32
CA PRO A 5 9.57 -18.70 -2.18
C PRO A 5 8.66 -17.61 -1.62
N LYS A 6 7.94 -17.93 -0.53
CA LYS A 6 7.37 -16.93 0.35
C LYS A 6 8.56 -16.13 0.87
N SER A 7 8.58 -14.82 0.62
CA SER A 7 9.45 -13.88 1.31
C SER A 7 9.15 -14.01 2.80
N VAL A 8 9.95 -14.80 3.51
CA VAL A 8 9.80 -15.00 4.94
C VAL A 8 10.45 -13.79 5.59
N ILE A 9 9.67 -12.73 5.78
CA ILE A 9 10.06 -11.61 6.62
C ILE A 9 10.17 -12.14 8.05
N LYS A 10 11.38 -12.13 8.62
CA LYS A 10 11.65 -12.62 9.97
C LYS A 10 12.52 -11.63 10.72
N SER A 11 12.07 -11.36 11.96
CA SER A 11 12.84 -10.91 13.13
C SER A 11 12.77 -9.43 13.60
N GLY A 12 11.96 -8.58 12.96
CA GLY A 12 11.46 -7.33 13.55
C GLY A 12 10.13 -7.49 14.30
N GLU A 13 9.73 -6.48 15.10
CA GLU A 13 8.34 -6.35 15.58
C GLU A 13 7.47 -6.08 14.33
N VAL A 14 6.83 -7.15 13.83
CA VAL A 14 5.96 -7.11 12.65
C VAL A 14 4.53 -6.97 13.13
N GLU A 15 3.91 -5.85 12.78
CA GLU A 15 2.49 -5.62 13.05
C GLU A 15 1.71 -5.70 11.73
N VAL A 16 0.61 -6.45 11.72
CA VAL A 16 -0.23 -6.61 10.52
C VAL A 16 -1.54 -5.88 10.73
N MET A 17 -1.79 -4.87 9.91
CA MET A 17 -3.04 -4.13 9.85
C MET A 17 -3.98 -4.83 8.85
N ASP A 18 -4.80 -5.75 9.33
CA ASP A 18 -5.75 -6.55 8.54
C ASP A 18 -7.21 -6.13 8.68
N GLY A 19 -7.46 -5.03 9.42
CA GLY A 19 -8.80 -4.49 9.66
C GLY A 19 -9.61 -5.22 10.74
N SER A 20 -9.04 -6.22 11.42
CA SER A 20 -9.74 -6.96 12.50
C SER A 20 -10.17 -6.06 13.65
N ASP A 21 -9.30 -5.14 14.12
CA ASP A 21 -9.62 -4.19 15.19
C ASP A 21 -10.77 -3.24 14.80
N ILE A 22 -10.83 -2.82 13.53
CA ILE A 22 -11.93 -1.99 13.01
C ILE A 22 -13.22 -2.79 13.03
N MET A 23 -13.16 -4.06 12.63
CA MET A 23 -14.33 -4.96 12.66
C MET A 23 -14.80 -5.20 14.10
N GLU A 24 -13.90 -5.46 15.04
CA GLU A 24 -14.22 -5.64 16.46
C GLU A 24 -14.90 -4.41 17.05
N LEU A 25 -14.40 -3.21 16.72
CA LEU A 25 -15.00 -1.96 17.15
C LEU A 25 -16.45 -1.84 16.66
N VAL A 26 -16.71 -2.12 15.38
CA VAL A 26 -18.03 -1.95 14.77
C VAL A 26 -19.03 -3.04 15.20
N GLU A 27 -18.57 -4.29 15.37
CA GLU A 27 -19.41 -5.40 15.83
C GLU A 27 -19.84 -5.25 17.30
N ASN A 28 -19.05 -4.54 18.11
CA ASN A 28 -19.41 -4.22 19.48
C ASN A 28 -20.39 -3.03 19.54
N ASP A 29 -21.69 -3.31 19.35
CA ASP A 29 -22.74 -2.28 19.26
C ASP A 29 -22.71 -1.28 20.43
N LYS A 30 -22.37 -1.72 21.65
CA LYS A 30 -22.30 -0.82 22.81
C LYS A 30 -21.12 0.14 22.73
N VAL A 31 -19.93 -0.36 22.42
CA VAL A 31 -18.72 0.47 22.29
C VAL A 31 -18.86 1.40 21.08
N PHE A 32 -19.31 0.86 19.95
CA PHE A 32 -19.54 1.63 18.74
C PHE A 32 -20.59 2.72 18.94
N SER A 33 -21.72 2.41 19.60
CA SER A 33 -22.73 3.42 19.92
C SER A 33 -22.16 4.54 20.79
N ASN A 34 -21.38 4.22 21.83
CA ASN A 34 -20.76 5.24 22.67
C ASN A 34 -19.78 6.13 21.88
N PHE A 35 -19.00 5.54 20.97
CA PHE A 35 -18.11 6.27 20.07
C PHE A 35 -18.88 7.22 19.16
N VAL A 36 -19.93 6.71 18.51
CA VAL A 36 -20.83 7.49 17.64
C VAL A 36 -21.50 8.61 18.41
N ASP A 37 -21.97 8.35 19.63
CA ASP A 37 -22.60 9.35 20.50
C ASP A 37 -21.65 10.50 20.83
N HIS A 38 -20.38 10.18 21.10
CA HIS A 38 -19.36 11.19 21.33
C HIS A 38 -19.10 12.01 20.06
N LYS A 39 -18.81 11.34 18.95
CA LYS A 39 -18.47 12.01 17.68
C LYS A 39 -19.63 12.84 17.13
N PHE A 40 -20.85 12.33 17.21
CA PHE A 40 -22.03 13.06 16.78
C PHE A 40 -22.19 14.36 17.57
N ARG A 41 -22.03 14.31 18.90
CA ARG A 41 -22.12 15.50 19.76
C ARG A 41 -21.01 16.52 19.48
N ASP A 42 -19.81 16.06 19.11
CA ASP A 42 -18.72 16.97 18.74
C ASP A 42 -19.03 17.73 17.44
N LEU A 43 -19.83 17.12 16.55
CA LEU A 43 -20.20 17.67 15.25
C LEU A 43 -21.50 18.50 15.29
N ASP A 44 -22.49 18.10 16.10
CA ASP A 44 -23.79 18.77 16.29
C ASP A 44 -23.61 20.03 17.16
N ARG A 45 -23.10 21.09 16.53
CA ARG A 45 -22.66 22.32 17.21
C ARG A 45 -23.82 23.19 17.65
N ASP A 46 -24.92 23.16 16.90
CA ASP A 46 -26.14 23.88 17.25
C ASP A 46 -27.08 23.05 18.15
N CYS A 47 -26.77 21.78 18.37
CA CYS A 47 -27.49 20.86 19.23
C CYS A 47 -28.95 20.66 18.79
N ASP A 48 -29.21 20.73 17.48
CA ASP A 48 -30.54 20.50 16.91
C ASP A 48 -30.87 19.00 16.74
N GLY A 49 -29.92 18.12 17.04
CA GLY A 49 -30.04 16.66 16.95
C GLY A 49 -29.80 16.10 15.55
N HIS A 50 -29.35 16.91 14.60
CA HIS A 50 -29.07 16.56 13.22
C HIS A 50 -27.75 17.20 12.78
N LEU A 51 -27.00 16.51 11.93
CA LEU A 51 -25.77 17.08 11.36
C LEU A 51 -26.08 17.72 10.02
N SER A 52 -25.76 19.00 9.91
CA SER A 52 -25.77 19.72 8.64
C SER A 52 -24.51 19.44 7.81
N VAL A 53 -24.58 19.69 6.51
CA VAL A 53 -23.38 19.63 5.64
C VAL A 53 -22.25 20.49 6.17
N LYS A 54 -22.57 21.68 6.72
CA LYS A 54 -21.59 22.60 7.30
C LYS A 54 -20.90 22.05 8.54
N GLU A 55 -21.59 21.20 9.30
CA GLU A 55 -21.05 20.55 10.50
C GLU A 55 -20.22 19.31 10.16
N LEU A 56 -20.58 18.60 9.09
CA LEU A 56 -19.83 17.44 8.60
C LEU A 56 -18.55 17.85 7.86
N GLN A 57 -18.57 18.95 7.12
CA GLN A 57 -17.49 19.36 6.22
C GLN A 57 -16.10 19.42 6.89
N PRO A 58 -15.91 19.98 8.10
CA PRO A 58 -14.61 19.99 8.76
C PRO A 58 -14.07 18.57 9.03
N ALA A 59 -14.93 17.66 9.50
CA ALA A 59 -14.51 16.29 9.79
C ALA A 59 -14.16 15.52 8.52
N VAL A 60 -14.91 15.72 7.43
CA VAL A 60 -14.59 15.10 6.14
C VAL A 60 -13.28 15.66 5.58
N ALA A 61 -13.03 16.98 5.73
CA ALA A 61 -11.77 17.59 5.33
C ALA A 61 -10.58 17.06 6.15
N ASP A 62 -10.73 16.92 7.47
CA ASP A 62 -9.69 16.38 8.35
C ASP A 62 -9.35 14.91 7.97
N ILE A 63 -10.37 14.10 7.66
CA ILE A 63 -10.19 12.73 7.17
C ILE A 63 -9.49 12.74 5.81
N GLY A 64 -9.94 13.58 4.88
CA GLY A 64 -9.32 13.70 3.55
C GLY A 64 -7.83 14.04 3.66
N ALA A 65 -7.48 15.02 4.50
CA ALA A 65 -6.10 15.39 4.78
C ALA A 65 -5.29 14.23 5.40
N ALA A 66 -5.88 13.50 6.35
CA ALA A 66 -5.25 12.32 6.95
C ALA A 66 -5.00 11.19 5.94
N LEU A 67 -5.85 11.07 4.91
CA LEU A 67 -5.70 10.14 3.80
C LEU A 67 -4.80 10.67 2.68
N GLY A 68 -4.20 11.85 2.84
CA GLY A 68 -3.35 12.48 1.83
C GLY A 68 -4.12 13.03 0.62
N LEU A 69 -5.44 13.19 0.72
CA LEU A 69 -6.21 13.87 -0.30
C LEU A 69 -5.85 15.37 -0.32
N PRO A 70 -5.82 16.00 -1.50
CA PRO A 70 -5.63 17.43 -1.60
C PRO A 70 -6.78 18.16 -0.90
N ALA A 71 -6.52 19.37 -0.39
CA ALA A 71 -7.54 20.15 0.29
C ALA A 71 -8.70 20.50 -0.65
N GLN A 72 -9.92 20.57 -0.11
CA GLN A 72 -11.09 21.04 -0.85
C GLN A 72 -10.82 22.46 -1.39
N GLY A 73 -11.20 22.71 -2.64
CA GLY A 73 -11.03 23.96 -3.38
C GLY A 73 -9.71 24.06 -4.17
N THR A 74 -8.86 23.03 -4.13
CA THR A 74 -7.59 23.03 -4.87
C THR A 74 -7.76 22.63 -6.34
N SER A 75 -8.71 21.75 -6.63
CA SER A 75 -9.06 21.34 -8.00
C SER A 75 -10.53 20.90 -8.09
N ALA A 76 -11.09 20.93 -9.30
CA ALA A 76 -12.44 20.43 -9.56
C ALA A 76 -12.61 18.95 -9.16
N ASP A 77 -11.57 18.12 -9.37
CA ASP A 77 -11.59 16.71 -8.99
C ASP A 77 -11.60 16.53 -7.47
N SER A 78 -10.81 17.31 -6.74
CA SER A 78 -10.82 17.29 -5.27
C SER A 78 -12.19 17.69 -4.72
N ASP A 79 -12.79 18.75 -5.27
CA ASP A 79 -14.11 19.23 -4.88
C ASP A 79 -15.20 18.19 -5.14
N HIS A 80 -15.10 17.49 -6.27
CA HIS A 80 -16.03 16.41 -6.60
C HIS A 80 -15.94 15.26 -5.58
N ILE A 81 -14.72 14.84 -5.18
CA ILE A 81 -14.53 13.79 -4.17
C ILE A 81 -15.18 14.18 -2.83
N TYR A 82 -14.92 15.40 -2.33
CA TYR A 82 -15.51 15.86 -1.07
C TYR A 82 -17.04 15.98 -1.17
N ALA A 83 -17.56 16.44 -2.31
CA ALA A 83 -19.00 16.52 -2.55
C ALA A 83 -19.66 15.14 -2.56
N GLU A 84 -19.03 14.14 -3.17
CA GLU A 84 -19.52 12.76 -3.22
C GLU A 84 -19.58 12.15 -1.82
N VAL A 85 -18.54 12.34 -1.00
CA VAL A 85 -18.54 11.84 0.38
C VAL A 85 -19.65 12.51 1.21
N LEU A 86 -19.85 13.82 1.07
CA LEU A 86 -20.92 14.54 1.78
C LEU A 86 -22.33 14.15 1.29
N SER A 87 -22.47 13.77 0.02
CA SER A 87 -23.74 13.32 -0.55
C SER A 87 -24.16 11.97 0.04
N GLU A 88 -23.21 11.06 0.30
CA GLU A 88 -23.46 9.76 0.94
C GLU A 88 -24.03 9.90 2.36
N PHE A 89 -23.53 10.86 3.15
CA PHE A 89 -24.11 11.13 4.47
C PHE A 89 -25.54 11.70 4.38
N THR A 90 -25.82 12.52 3.36
CA THR A 90 -27.09 13.25 3.24
C THR A 90 -28.14 12.54 2.38
N HIS A 91 -27.78 11.47 1.67
CA HIS A 91 -28.62 10.75 0.70
C HIS A 91 -29.35 11.67 -0.29
N GLY A 92 -28.75 12.83 -0.60
CA GLY A 92 -29.37 13.87 -1.44
C GLY A 92 -30.63 14.53 -0.88
N LYS A 93 -30.97 14.35 0.41
CA LYS A 93 -32.10 15.01 1.10
C LYS A 93 -31.66 16.37 1.68
N ASP A 94 -32.58 17.06 2.38
CA ASP A 94 -32.53 18.46 2.87
C ASP A 94 -31.34 18.86 3.80
N GLY A 95 -30.20 18.20 3.69
CA GLY A 95 -28.94 18.59 4.31
C GLY A 95 -28.90 18.37 5.80
N LYS A 96 -29.76 17.50 6.35
CA LYS A 96 -29.80 17.12 7.76
C LYS A 96 -29.67 15.61 7.91
N VAL A 97 -28.71 15.18 8.74
CA VAL A 97 -28.40 13.76 8.98
C VAL A 97 -28.71 13.44 10.43
N SER A 98 -29.66 12.55 10.68
CA SER A 98 -29.95 12.11 12.04
C SER A 98 -28.80 11.27 12.60
N LYS A 99 -28.73 11.15 13.93
CA LYS A 99 -27.75 10.29 14.60
C LYS A 99 -27.79 8.83 14.15
N THR A 100 -28.97 8.30 13.87
CA THR A 100 -29.13 6.92 13.38
C THR A 100 -28.58 6.77 11.98
N GLU A 101 -28.80 7.75 11.09
CA GLU A 101 -28.23 7.76 9.75
C GLU A 101 -26.71 7.90 9.79
N PHE A 102 -26.19 8.83 10.59
CA PHE A 102 -24.75 9.00 10.81
C PHE A 102 -24.09 7.71 11.31
N LYS A 103 -24.70 7.05 12.31
CA LYS A 103 -24.22 5.74 12.82
C LYS A 103 -24.11 4.72 11.70
N LYS A 104 -25.15 4.62 10.88
CA LYS A 104 -25.23 3.63 9.79
C LYS A 104 -24.15 3.90 8.73
N VAL A 105 -24.07 5.12 8.22
CA VAL A 105 -23.09 5.48 7.18
C VAL A 105 -21.66 5.28 7.70
N LEU A 106 -21.37 5.70 8.94
CA LEU A 106 -20.07 5.46 9.56
C LEU A 106 -19.76 3.97 9.71
N SER A 107 -20.74 3.15 10.10
CA SER A 107 -20.59 1.70 10.17
C SER A 107 -20.27 1.10 8.81
N ASP A 108 -21.03 1.44 7.78
CA ASP A 108 -20.86 0.93 6.42
C ASP A 108 -19.46 1.29 5.87
N PHE A 109 -18.99 2.51 6.12
CA PHE A 109 -17.65 2.96 5.75
C PHE A 109 -16.53 2.19 6.48
N LEU A 110 -16.62 2.07 7.81
CA LEU A 110 -15.62 1.34 8.61
C LEU A 110 -15.57 -0.15 8.23
N ILE A 111 -16.72 -0.78 7.98
CA ILE A 111 -16.79 -2.16 7.48
C ILE A 111 -16.15 -2.26 6.09
N GLY A 112 -16.38 -1.29 5.22
CA GLY A 112 -15.74 -1.21 3.91
C GLY A 112 -14.21 -1.15 4.01
N MET A 113 -13.68 -0.32 4.92
CA MET A 113 -12.24 -0.25 5.19
C MET A 113 -11.69 -1.55 5.77
N ALA A 114 -12.38 -2.15 6.75
CA ALA A 114 -11.98 -3.42 7.34
C ALA A 114 -11.95 -4.55 6.30
N ALA A 115 -12.95 -4.60 5.42
CA ALA A 115 -12.99 -5.56 4.32
C ALA A 115 -11.88 -5.31 3.29
N GLY A 116 -11.54 -4.05 3.03
CA GLY A 116 -10.41 -3.65 2.20
C GLY A 116 -9.07 -4.13 2.78
N LEU A 117 -8.79 -3.81 4.05
CA LEU A 117 -7.57 -4.24 4.75
C LEU A 117 -7.49 -5.76 4.91
N LYS A 118 -8.63 -6.44 5.09
CA LYS A 118 -8.65 -7.90 5.11
C LYS A 118 -8.24 -8.52 3.78
N ARG A 119 -8.57 -7.85 2.67
CA ARG A 119 -8.18 -8.28 1.32
C ARG A 119 -6.71 -7.95 1.05
N ASP A 120 -6.31 -6.72 1.36
CA ASP A 120 -4.99 -6.16 1.09
C ASP A 120 -4.41 -5.62 2.42
N PRO A 121 -3.83 -6.48 3.28
CA PRO A 121 -3.34 -6.08 4.59
C PRO A 121 -2.06 -5.25 4.47
N ILE A 122 -1.88 -4.30 5.39
CA ILE A 122 -0.68 -3.48 5.48
C ILE A 122 0.21 -4.04 6.59
N VAL A 123 1.44 -4.40 6.25
CA VAL A 123 2.43 -4.90 7.21
C VAL A 123 3.32 -3.74 7.64
N ILE A 124 3.33 -3.43 8.93
CA ILE A 124 4.22 -2.45 9.52
C ILE A 124 5.47 -3.19 10.02
N LEU A 125 6.62 -2.82 9.45
CA LEU A 125 7.92 -3.39 9.73
C LEU A 125 8.76 -2.37 10.48
N ARG A 126 9.24 -2.76 11.66
CA ARG A 126 10.26 -2.00 12.39
C ARG A 126 11.64 -2.50 11.97
N ILE A 127 12.38 -1.67 11.25
CA ILE A 127 13.76 -1.93 10.82
C ILE A 127 14.72 -1.30 11.83
N ASP A 128 15.41 -2.13 12.61
CA ASP A 128 16.37 -1.71 13.64
C ASP A 128 17.80 -2.20 13.40
N GLY A 129 18.05 -2.77 12.21
CA GLY A 129 19.37 -3.20 11.78
C GLY A 129 19.78 -4.59 12.26
N GLU A 130 18.96 -5.30 13.05
CA GLU A 130 19.28 -6.66 13.49
C GLU A 130 19.33 -7.63 12.28
N ASP A 131 18.33 -7.56 11.39
CA ASP A 131 18.30 -8.39 10.17
C ASP A 131 19.49 -8.09 9.24
N LEU A 132 19.93 -6.83 9.17
CA LEU A 132 21.11 -6.44 8.38
C LEU A 132 22.40 -7.00 9.00
N LEU A 133 22.52 -6.98 10.33
CA LEU A 133 23.62 -7.59 11.07
C LEU A 133 23.67 -9.11 10.87
N GLU A 134 22.53 -9.78 10.98
CA GLU A 134 22.43 -11.22 10.72
C GLU A 134 22.82 -11.54 9.27
N PHE A 135 22.39 -10.72 8.31
CA PHE A 135 22.75 -10.90 6.91
C PHE A 135 24.25 -10.82 6.67
N ILE A 136 24.92 -9.77 7.18
CA ILE A 136 26.37 -9.58 6.94
C ILE A 136 27.23 -10.64 7.65
N ASP A 137 26.79 -11.13 8.81
CA ASP A 137 27.47 -12.21 9.55
C ASP A 137 27.12 -13.60 9.01
N GLY A 138 26.10 -13.67 8.14
CA GLY A 138 25.61 -14.90 7.54
C GLY A 138 26.48 -15.46 6.41
N PRO A 139 26.39 -16.77 6.15
CA PRO A 139 27.16 -17.43 5.07
C PRO A 139 26.68 -17.05 3.66
N SER A 140 25.48 -16.46 3.54
CA SER A 140 24.93 -15.99 2.27
C SER A 140 25.46 -14.61 1.86
N PHE A 141 26.10 -13.86 2.76
CA PHE A 141 26.58 -12.50 2.50
C PHE A 141 27.49 -12.43 1.27
N GLU A 142 28.59 -13.17 1.28
CA GLU A 142 29.57 -13.15 0.20
C GLU A 142 28.96 -13.58 -1.15
N PRO A 143 28.28 -14.74 -1.29
CA PRO A 143 27.72 -15.14 -2.58
C PRO A 143 26.66 -14.17 -3.11
N GLU A 144 25.84 -13.58 -2.23
CA GLU A 144 24.81 -12.61 -2.61
C GLU A 144 25.42 -11.28 -3.07
N MET A 145 26.41 -10.77 -2.34
CA MET A 145 27.16 -9.57 -2.73
C MET A 145 27.94 -9.75 -4.02
N MET A 146 28.51 -10.94 -4.25
CA MET A 146 29.17 -11.26 -5.51
C MET A 146 28.18 -11.25 -6.68
N SER A 147 26.97 -11.80 -6.48
CA SER A 147 25.91 -11.72 -7.48
C SER A 147 25.53 -10.28 -7.79
N ILE A 148 25.25 -9.48 -6.76
CA ILE A 148 24.87 -8.06 -6.90
C ILE A 148 25.97 -7.27 -7.60
N PHE A 149 27.24 -7.44 -7.19
CA PHE A 149 28.37 -6.76 -7.82
C PHE A 149 28.47 -7.07 -9.32
N SER A 150 28.19 -8.32 -9.72
CA SER A 150 28.21 -8.73 -11.13
C SER A 150 27.05 -8.18 -11.96
N GLU A 151 25.91 -7.90 -11.32
CA GLU A 151 24.74 -7.28 -11.96
C GLU A 151 24.88 -5.76 -12.12
N ILE A 152 25.72 -5.11 -11.31
CA ILE A 152 25.93 -3.66 -11.36
C ILE A 152 26.90 -3.33 -12.50
N ASP A 153 26.36 -2.94 -13.64
CA ASP A 153 27.14 -2.46 -14.79
C ASP A 153 27.38 -0.94 -14.69
N LEU A 154 28.43 -0.55 -13.98
CA LEU A 154 28.89 0.84 -13.86
C LEU A 154 30.34 0.97 -14.39
N PRO A 155 30.53 1.11 -15.71
CA PRO A 155 31.86 1.07 -16.34
C PRO A 155 32.83 2.18 -15.88
N ASN A 156 32.34 3.22 -15.21
CA ASN A 156 33.14 4.29 -14.59
C ASN A 156 32.66 4.62 -13.15
N GLY A 157 31.96 3.69 -12.48
CA GLY A 157 31.44 3.91 -11.14
C GLY A 157 32.55 3.93 -10.09
N SER A 158 32.45 4.85 -9.13
CA SER A 158 33.26 4.82 -7.92
C SER A 158 32.84 3.66 -7.00
N LEU A 159 33.68 3.26 -6.04
CA LEU A 159 33.31 2.30 -4.99
C LEU A 159 32.00 2.67 -4.30
N THR A 160 31.78 3.97 -4.10
CA THR A 160 30.56 4.51 -3.58
C THR A 160 29.35 4.16 -4.43
N ASP A 161 29.44 4.36 -5.74
CA ASP A 161 28.30 4.12 -6.64
C ASP A 161 27.91 2.65 -6.64
N TYR A 162 28.91 1.76 -6.57
CA TYR A 162 28.70 0.32 -6.40
C TYR A 162 28.05 -0.02 -5.06
N ILE A 163 28.53 0.55 -3.95
CA ILE A 163 27.94 0.33 -2.61
C ILE A 163 26.49 0.81 -2.58
N ASN A 164 26.20 1.99 -3.13
CA ASN A 164 24.85 2.55 -3.17
C ASN A 164 23.91 1.69 -4.01
N LYS A 165 24.34 1.27 -5.20
CA LYS A 165 23.56 0.36 -6.04
C LYS A 165 23.34 -1.00 -5.38
N ALA A 166 24.30 -1.49 -4.60
CA ALA A 166 24.13 -2.72 -3.85
C ALA A 166 23.12 -2.57 -2.71
N PHE A 167 23.11 -1.45 -1.99
CA PHE A 167 22.08 -1.17 -0.98
C PHE A 167 20.68 -0.99 -1.60
N GLU A 168 20.55 -0.39 -2.79
CA GLU A 168 19.27 -0.33 -3.52
C GLU A 168 18.74 -1.72 -3.93
N LYS A 169 19.64 -2.69 -4.11
CA LYS A 169 19.33 -4.08 -4.46
C LYS A 169 19.02 -4.95 -3.24
N LEU A 170 19.42 -4.54 -2.04
CA LEU A 170 18.99 -5.17 -0.80
C LEU A 170 17.54 -4.76 -0.53
N THR A 171 16.67 -5.75 -0.53
CA THR A 171 15.23 -5.60 -0.33
C THR A 171 14.89 -5.46 1.16
N VAL A 172 13.67 -5.00 1.48
CA VAL A 172 13.21 -4.76 2.86
C VAL A 172 13.26 -6.04 3.72
N ASP A 173 13.13 -7.22 3.13
CA ASP A 173 13.31 -8.52 3.80
C ASP A 173 14.74 -8.77 4.31
N LYS A 174 15.71 -7.93 3.91
CA LYS A 174 17.09 -7.93 4.42
C LYS A 174 17.35 -6.79 5.42
N GLY A 175 16.29 -6.13 5.90
CA GLY A 175 16.39 -5.09 6.93
C GLY A 175 16.88 -3.72 6.43
N MET A 176 16.67 -3.40 5.15
CA MET A 176 17.08 -2.11 4.57
C MET A 176 15.87 -1.24 4.17
N PRO A 177 15.81 0.05 4.57
CA PRO A 177 14.78 0.96 4.07
C PRO A 177 15.11 1.48 2.65
N PRO A 178 14.09 1.82 1.84
CA PRO A 178 14.19 1.99 0.37
C PRO A 178 15.00 3.19 -0.18
N SER A 179 16.00 3.74 0.53
CA SER A 179 16.75 4.93 0.04
C SER A 179 18.16 5.16 0.62
N CYS A 180 18.81 4.15 1.19
CA CYS A 180 20.13 4.35 1.83
C CYS A 180 21.29 4.45 0.82
N GLY A 181 21.95 5.61 0.74
CA GLY A 181 23.20 5.81 -0.03
C GLY A 181 24.26 6.61 0.74
N VAL A 182 25.53 6.21 0.62
CA VAL A 182 26.73 6.78 1.27
C VAL A 182 27.68 7.38 0.21
N GLY A 183 28.75 8.09 0.60
CA GLY A 183 29.80 8.56 -0.31
C GLY A 183 31.21 8.60 0.29
N GLN A 184 32.21 8.08 -0.46
CA GLN A 184 33.66 8.43 -0.64
C GLN A 184 34.43 7.42 -1.58
N ASP A 185 35.45 7.91 -2.30
CA ASP A 185 36.12 7.32 -3.48
C ASP A 185 37.27 6.29 -3.24
N GLN A 186 37.33 5.25 -4.09
CA GLN A 186 38.55 4.55 -4.61
C GLN A 186 38.18 3.56 -5.75
N PRO A 187 39.15 3.08 -6.59
CA PRO A 187 38.88 2.10 -7.65
C PRO A 187 38.62 0.70 -7.08
N VAL A 188 37.62 0.02 -7.66
CA VAL A 188 36.97 -1.13 -7.03
C VAL A 188 37.62 -2.44 -7.46
N SER A 189 38.28 -3.13 -6.52
CA SER A 189 38.41 -4.58 -6.61
C SER A 189 37.23 -5.24 -5.89
N GLN A 190 36.87 -6.46 -6.30
CA GLN A 190 35.78 -7.22 -5.69
C GLN A 190 35.98 -7.44 -4.18
N ASP A 191 37.22 -7.69 -3.75
CA ASP A 191 37.56 -7.86 -2.33
C ASP A 191 37.41 -6.54 -1.55
N THR A 192 37.82 -5.41 -2.15
CA THR A 192 37.64 -4.08 -1.54
C THR A 192 36.17 -3.73 -1.42
N PHE A 193 35.35 -4.09 -2.41
CA PHE A 193 33.89 -3.90 -2.37
C PHE A 193 33.25 -4.65 -1.20
N LEU A 194 33.56 -5.94 -1.01
CA LEU A 194 32.99 -6.74 0.08
C LEU A 194 33.36 -6.19 1.46
N VAL A 195 34.63 -5.83 1.66
CA VAL A 195 35.13 -5.31 2.94
C VAL A 195 34.51 -3.96 3.26
N GLU A 196 34.46 -3.04 2.29
CA GLU A 196 33.89 -1.72 2.52
C GLU A 196 32.37 -1.75 2.63
N PHE A 197 31.68 -2.57 1.84
CA PHE A 197 30.24 -2.78 1.99
C PHE A 197 29.90 -3.27 3.40
N ARG A 198 30.62 -4.27 3.92
CA ARG A 198 30.44 -4.79 5.28
C ARG A 198 30.56 -3.70 6.33
N LYS A 199 31.63 -2.89 6.30
CA LYS A 199 31.82 -1.78 7.26
C LYS A 199 30.69 -0.77 7.21
N VAL A 200 30.23 -0.44 6.00
CA VAL A 200 29.11 0.49 5.81
C VAL A 200 27.83 -0.13 6.37
N ALA A 201 27.54 -1.40 6.08
CA ALA A 201 26.37 -2.12 6.59
C ALA A 201 26.37 -2.24 8.12
N GLU A 202 27.53 -2.51 8.75
CA GLU A 202 27.69 -2.50 10.21
C GLU A 202 27.35 -1.11 10.78
N THR A 203 27.84 -0.04 10.14
CA THR A 203 27.58 1.34 10.56
C THR A 203 26.09 1.68 10.43
N VAL A 204 25.45 1.26 9.34
CA VAL A 204 24.01 1.43 9.12
C VAL A 204 23.21 0.68 10.18
N ALA A 205 23.53 -0.59 10.41
CA ALA A 205 22.84 -1.42 11.41
C ALA A 205 22.96 -0.82 12.82
N GLN A 206 24.15 -0.36 13.21
CA GLN A 206 24.36 0.26 14.52
C GLN A 206 23.50 1.51 14.73
N ARG A 207 23.30 2.30 13.68
CA ARG A 207 22.44 3.48 13.78
C ARG A 207 20.96 3.13 13.73
N LEU A 208 20.56 2.12 12.98
CA LEU A 208 19.18 1.62 13.02
C LEU A 208 18.81 1.10 14.42
N LYS A 209 19.77 0.59 15.20
CA LYS A 209 19.56 0.26 16.62
C LYS A 209 19.24 1.47 17.48
N GLU A 210 19.90 2.60 17.23
CA GLU A 210 19.66 3.87 17.93
C GLU A 210 18.40 4.58 17.43
N GLN A 211 18.13 4.49 16.13
CA GLN A 211 17.07 5.17 15.41
C GLN A 211 16.38 4.21 14.42
N PRO A 212 15.44 3.38 14.90
CA PRO A 212 14.73 2.44 14.05
C PRO A 212 13.85 3.17 13.04
N VAL A 213 13.73 2.59 11.85
CA VAL A 213 12.87 3.11 10.77
C VAL A 213 11.62 2.25 10.69
N ILE A 214 10.46 2.90 10.60
CA ILE A 214 9.19 2.20 10.42
C ILE A 214 8.81 2.22 8.94
N VAL A 215 8.63 1.04 8.36
CA VAL A 215 8.25 0.84 6.96
C VAL A 215 6.87 0.22 6.90
N ALA A 216 5.94 0.86 6.19
CA ALA A 216 4.71 0.21 5.76
C ALA A 216 4.98 -0.54 4.47
N HIS A 217 4.76 -1.85 4.51
CA HIS A 217 4.88 -2.78 3.41
C HIS A 217 3.49 -3.27 3.02
N SER A 218 3.17 -3.19 1.73
CA SER A 218 1.96 -3.79 1.15
C SER A 218 2.40 -4.69 0.01
N GLU A 219 1.99 -5.94 0.02
CA GLU A 219 2.24 -6.89 -1.08
C GLU A 219 0.92 -7.42 -1.60
N ASN A 220 0.69 -7.25 -2.91
CA ASN A 220 -0.45 -7.80 -3.61
C ASN A 220 0.01 -8.90 -4.56
N THR A 221 -0.51 -10.11 -4.37
CA THR A 221 -0.22 -11.26 -5.24
C THR A 221 -1.38 -11.49 -6.20
N PHE A 222 -1.09 -11.47 -7.49
CA PHE A 222 -2.02 -11.76 -8.58
C PHE A 222 -1.78 -13.19 -9.09
N ASP A 223 -2.59 -14.13 -8.61
CA ASP A 223 -2.48 -15.57 -8.86
C ASP A 223 -3.63 -16.13 -9.73
N GLY A 224 -4.45 -15.24 -10.28
CA GLY A 224 -5.61 -15.60 -11.11
C GLY A 224 -6.87 -15.99 -10.32
N THR A 225 -6.82 -16.14 -8.99
CA THR A 225 -7.98 -16.52 -8.17
C THR A 225 -9.13 -15.52 -8.27
N GLY A 226 -8.83 -14.22 -8.35
CA GLY A 226 -9.82 -13.16 -8.56
C GLY A 226 -10.59 -13.32 -9.88
N ILE A 227 -9.88 -13.63 -10.97
CA ILE A 227 -10.48 -13.87 -12.29
C ILE A 227 -11.29 -15.18 -12.27
N ARG A 228 -10.75 -16.23 -11.64
CA ARG A 228 -11.48 -17.50 -11.47
C ARG A 228 -12.81 -17.29 -10.75
N ARG A 229 -12.80 -16.51 -9.68
CA ARG A 229 -14.01 -16.17 -8.90
C ARG A 229 -15.01 -15.39 -9.75
N LEU A 230 -14.55 -14.41 -10.53
CA LEU A 230 -15.38 -13.64 -11.44
C LEU A 230 -16.05 -14.52 -12.50
N LEU A 231 -15.27 -15.40 -13.15
CA LEU A 231 -15.77 -16.33 -14.16
C LEU A 231 -16.71 -17.40 -13.60
N SER A 232 -16.57 -17.74 -12.31
CA SER A 232 -17.40 -18.76 -11.65
C SER A 232 -18.69 -18.19 -11.03
N ASN A 233 -18.77 -16.87 -10.84
CA ASN A 233 -19.91 -16.21 -10.20
C ASN A 233 -20.87 -15.63 -11.24
N LYS A 234 -22.03 -16.29 -11.42
CA LYS A 234 -23.08 -15.89 -12.35
C LYS A 234 -23.55 -14.44 -12.16
N PHE A 235 -23.62 -13.96 -10.92
CA PHE A 235 -24.09 -12.60 -10.63
C PHE A 235 -23.09 -11.52 -11.05
N GLU A 236 -21.79 -11.76 -10.84
CA GLU A 236 -20.74 -10.84 -11.30
C GLU A 236 -20.62 -10.85 -12.83
N LEU A 237 -20.88 -11.99 -13.46
CA LEU A 237 -21.00 -12.09 -14.92
C LEU A 237 -22.17 -11.26 -15.47
N GLU A 238 -23.33 -11.28 -14.79
CA GLU A 238 -24.50 -10.47 -15.16
C GLU A 238 -24.24 -8.95 -15.02
N LYS A 239 -23.49 -8.52 -14.00
CA LYS A 239 -23.04 -7.12 -13.90
C LYS A 239 -22.08 -6.73 -15.01
N MET A 240 -21.15 -7.62 -15.34
CA MET A 240 -20.21 -7.41 -16.45
C MET A 240 -20.96 -7.27 -17.79
N ASP A 241 -22.00 -8.09 -18.00
CA ASP A 241 -22.90 -7.97 -19.15
C ASP A 241 -23.56 -6.58 -19.21
N GLN A 242 -24.02 -6.06 -18.07
CA GLN A 242 -24.61 -4.72 -18.01
C GLN A 242 -23.59 -3.64 -18.40
N VAL A 243 -22.37 -3.69 -17.83
CA VAL A 243 -21.30 -2.71 -18.13
C VAL A 243 -20.90 -2.75 -19.60
N ILE A 244 -20.80 -3.93 -20.21
CA ILE A 244 -20.52 -4.08 -21.63
C ILE A 244 -21.65 -3.46 -22.46
N GLY A 245 -22.91 -3.74 -22.10
CA GLY A 245 -24.08 -3.19 -22.78
C GLY A 245 -24.18 -1.66 -22.68
N GLU A 246 -23.81 -1.07 -21.54
CA GLU A 246 -23.74 0.38 -21.34
C GLU A 246 -22.60 1.00 -22.16
N SER A 247 -21.42 0.36 -22.17
CA SER A 247 -20.26 0.81 -22.94
C SER A 247 -20.57 0.82 -24.44
N CYS A 248 -21.20 -0.23 -24.98
CA CYS A 248 -21.60 -0.30 -26.39
C CYS A 248 -22.61 0.79 -26.78
N LYS A 249 -23.52 1.18 -25.88
CA LYS A 249 -24.47 2.29 -26.12
C LYS A 249 -23.78 3.65 -26.16
N MET A 250 -22.71 3.83 -25.40
CA MET A 250 -21.99 5.10 -25.31
C MET A 250 -21.18 5.43 -26.58
N PHE A 251 -20.83 4.43 -27.38
CA PHE A 251 -20.01 4.60 -28.58
C PHE A 251 -20.81 4.82 -29.88
N ASP A 252 -22.14 4.97 -29.83
CA ASP A 252 -23.04 5.21 -30.99
C ASP A 252 -22.53 4.50 -32.27
N MET A 253 -22.31 3.19 -32.15
CA MET A 253 -21.54 2.43 -33.13
C MET A 253 -22.40 2.13 -34.36
N ASP A 254 -22.31 3.01 -35.35
CA ASP A 254 -22.90 2.90 -36.69
C ASP A 254 -22.37 1.65 -37.44
N ASP A 255 -23.25 1.07 -38.26
CA ASP A 255 -23.36 -0.33 -38.71
C ASP A 255 -22.25 -0.87 -39.67
N GLY A 256 -21.01 -0.38 -39.58
CA GLY A 256 -20.00 -0.65 -40.61
C GLY A 256 -19.11 -1.88 -40.40
N LYS A 257 -18.72 -2.19 -39.15
CA LYS A 257 -17.71 -3.23 -38.86
C LYS A 257 -17.65 -3.59 -37.37
N LEU A 258 -18.76 -4.00 -36.79
CA LEU A 258 -18.82 -4.38 -35.37
C LEU A 258 -18.55 -5.87 -35.17
N VAL A 259 -17.65 -6.18 -34.23
CA VAL A 259 -17.63 -7.51 -33.57
C VAL A 259 -18.98 -7.66 -32.88
N LYS A 260 -19.71 -8.74 -33.16
CA LYS A 260 -21.01 -8.97 -32.49
C LYS A 260 -20.78 -9.02 -30.98
N GLU A 261 -21.68 -8.42 -30.21
CA GLU A 261 -21.58 -8.37 -28.74
C GLU A 261 -21.26 -9.75 -28.14
N GLU A 262 -21.92 -10.81 -28.63
CA GLU A 262 -21.68 -12.19 -28.24
C GLU A 262 -20.27 -12.70 -28.59
N GLU A 263 -19.72 -12.31 -29.73
CA GLU A 263 -18.34 -12.65 -30.14
C GLU A 263 -17.33 -11.90 -29.27
N PHE A 264 -17.60 -10.64 -28.94
CA PHE A 264 -16.77 -9.84 -28.03
C PHE A 264 -16.78 -10.41 -26.61
N LYS A 265 -17.95 -10.77 -26.08
CA LYS A 265 -18.11 -11.42 -24.77
C LYS A 265 -17.34 -12.73 -24.71
N LYS A 266 -17.51 -13.56 -25.73
CA LYS A 266 -16.78 -14.84 -25.82
C LYS A 266 -15.28 -14.60 -25.83
N LEU A 267 -14.78 -13.66 -26.64
CA LEU A 267 -13.37 -13.32 -26.70
C LEU A 267 -12.85 -12.79 -25.36
N LEU A 268 -13.63 -11.97 -24.65
CA LEU A 268 -13.27 -11.41 -23.36
C LEU A 268 -13.19 -12.49 -22.27
N VAL A 269 -14.13 -13.43 -22.25
CA VAL A 269 -14.10 -14.59 -21.36
C VAL A 269 -12.91 -15.50 -21.68
N GLU A 270 -12.63 -15.77 -22.96
CA GLU A 270 -11.46 -16.55 -23.39
C GLU A 270 -10.14 -15.86 -23.00
N LEU A 271 -10.06 -14.54 -23.15
CA LEU A 271 -8.90 -13.74 -22.75
C LEU A 271 -8.71 -13.77 -21.22
N LEU A 272 -9.77 -13.53 -20.45
CA LEU A 272 -9.73 -13.62 -18.99
C LEU A 272 -9.35 -15.02 -18.52
N GLY A 273 -9.90 -16.07 -19.13
CA GLY A 273 -9.52 -17.45 -18.86
C GLY A 273 -8.05 -17.75 -19.17
N SER A 274 -7.52 -17.17 -20.26
CA SER A 274 -6.10 -17.31 -20.62
C SER A 274 -5.19 -16.61 -19.62
N ILE A 275 -5.52 -15.37 -19.21
CA ILE A 275 -4.79 -14.62 -18.18
C ILE A 275 -4.83 -15.38 -16.84
N MET A 276 -6.00 -15.88 -16.45
CA MET A 276 -6.18 -16.69 -15.25
C MET A 276 -5.24 -17.89 -15.22
N LEU A 277 -5.19 -18.69 -16.30
CA LEU A 277 -4.31 -19.86 -16.39
C LEU A 277 -2.82 -19.49 -16.34
N GLN A 278 -2.44 -18.35 -16.93
CA GLN A 278 -1.06 -17.85 -16.86
C GLN A 278 -0.67 -17.46 -15.43
N LEU A 279 -1.54 -16.73 -14.72
CA LEU A 279 -1.30 -16.30 -13.35
C LEU A 279 -1.32 -17.47 -12.36
N GLU A 280 -2.13 -18.52 -12.61
CA GLU A 280 -2.11 -19.75 -11.79
C GLU A 280 -0.80 -20.51 -11.92
N GLY A 281 -0.18 -20.50 -13.12
CA GLY A 281 1.12 -21.13 -13.37
C GLY A 281 2.29 -20.29 -12.88
N ASN A 282 2.15 -18.96 -12.90
CA ASN A 282 3.19 -18.01 -12.49
C ASN A 282 2.56 -16.75 -11.87
N PRO A 283 2.29 -16.75 -10.56
CA PRO A 283 1.73 -15.60 -9.86
C PRO A 283 2.66 -14.38 -9.92
N ILE A 284 2.08 -13.19 -9.98
CA ILE A 284 2.82 -11.92 -9.96
C ILE A 284 2.62 -11.26 -8.61
N SER A 285 3.69 -11.07 -7.83
CA SER A 285 3.66 -10.22 -6.63
C SER A 285 4.10 -8.80 -6.95
N VAL A 286 3.32 -7.82 -6.50
CA VAL A 286 3.68 -6.40 -6.54
C VAL A 286 3.76 -5.91 -5.10
N SER A 287 4.94 -5.49 -4.66
CA SER A 287 5.16 -4.92 -3.34
C SER A 287 5.39 -3.41 -3.42
N THR A 288 4.83 -2.68 -2.46
CA THR A 288 5.05 -1.26 -2.25
C THR A 288 5.57 -1.05 -0.84
N ASN A 289 6.68 -0.33 -0.73
CA ASN A 289 7.32 0.00 0.54
C ASN A 289 7.29 1.51 0.72
N SER A 290 6.84 1.97 1.87
CA SER A 290 6.87 3.39 2.24
C SER A 290 7.43 3.56 3.64
N VAL A 291 8.36 4.51 3.80
CA VAL A 291 8.87 4.89 5.12
C VAL A 291 7.84 5.81 5.78
N VAL A 292 7.20 5.35 6.86
CA VAL A 292 6.11 6.08 7.52
C VAL A 292 6.59 6.95 8.67
N HIS A 293 7.80 6.71 9.18
CA HIS A 293 8.44 7.57 10.16
C HIS A 293 9.95 7.60 9.95
N GLU A 294 10.46 8.76 9.54
CA GLU A 294 11.88 9.09 9.59
C GLU A 294 12.18 9.82 10.91
N PRO A 295 13.22 9.45 11.66
CA PRO A 295 13.69 10.28 12.76
C PRO A 295 13.99 11.70 12.27
N LEU A 296 13.68 12.72 13.08
CA LEU A 296 13.74 14.17 12.75
C LEU A 296 15.11 14.73 12.33
N THR A 297 16.10 13.88 12.08
CA THR A 297 17.38 14.27 11.49
C THR A 297 17.44 13.60 10.11
N SER A 298 17.26 14.40 9.07
CA SER A 298 17.26 14.07 7.64
C SER A 298 18.03 12.80 7.24
N ALA A 299 17.59 12.11 6.17
CA ALA A 299 18.26 10.95 5.56
C ALA A 299 19.79 11.07 5.39
N SER A 300 20.35 12.29 5.37
CA SER A 300 21.80 12.54 5.37
C SER A 300 22.53 12.24 6.69
N THR A 301 21.85 12.06 7.82
CA THR A 301 22.47 11.92 9.16
C THR A 301 22.62 10.47 9.62
N LEU A 302 22.01 9.51 8.94
CA LEU A 302 22.22 8.07 9.18
C LEU A 302 23.60 7.58 8.71
N LEU A 303 24.44 8.45 8.15
CA LEU A 303 25.73 8.05 7.59
C LEU A 303 26.86 9.04 7.86
N GLN A 304 26.60 10.15 8.56
CA GLN A 304 27.66 11.06 8.97
C GLN A 304 28.49 10.46 10.10
N PRO A 305 29.80 10.21 9.93
CA PRO A 305 30.64 9.76 11.03
C PRO A 305 30.49 10.73 12.21
N SER A 306 30.38 10.19 13.43
CA SER A 306 30.40 11.00 14.65
C SER A 306 31.66 11.86 14.62
N SER A 307 31.51 13.16 14.34
CA SER A 307 32.62 14.09 14.44
C SER A 307 32.99 14.18 15.91
N MET A 308 34.19 13.71 16.26
CA MET A 308 34.86 14.10 17.50
C MET A 308 35.21 15.58 17.47
#